data_AF-A0A2V6IHQ8-F1
#
_entry.id   AF-A0A2V6IHQ8-F1
#
_cell.length_a   1.000
_cell.length_b   1.000
_cell.length_c   1.000
_cell.angle_alpha   90.00
_cell.angle_beta   90.00
_cell.angle_gamma   90.00
#
_symmetry.space_group_name_H-M   'P 1'
#
loop_
_entity.id
_entity.type
_entity.pdbx_description
1 polymer ?
#
loop_
_entity_poly.entity_id
_entity_poly.type
_entity_poly.pdbx_seq_one_letter_code
_entity_poly.pdbx_strand_id
1 'polypeptide(L)'
;MRDIVGARLAVQPVFLVKQDILDGLPARVHALLAWPRRFFPGWLRMGMLVAGCSAGDGALDCKEQWAVEMLIEALAVFARQSGVSVILLKDFPSLYRDDLKALNAHGYRRIPSMPGCMIDFNFQTFDEYRSKILGRNMRHKFNKIARMPPVQMEVVSDITPIATEIHALYMQTHQRSKMRFECLTPEFFTRIGREMPESARFFLWRVDGRLAAFALCLVHDGTMHHLNIGFDYAVSLDRRL
;
A
#
# COMPACT_ATOMS: atom_id res chain seq x y z
N MET A 1 -11.70 -1.32 20.22
CA MET A 1 -12.73 -0.73 21.11
C MET A 1 -13.43 -1.86 21.85
N ARG A 2 -13.66 -1.72 23.15
CA ARG A 2 -14.28 -2.76 24.00
C ARG A 2 -15.43 -2.18 24.81
N ASP A 3 -16.39 -3.01 25.19
CA ASP A 3 -17.47 -2.61 26.09
C ASP A 3 -17.03 -2.60 27.57
N ILE A 4 -17.98 -2.30 28.47
CA ILE A 4 -17.76 -2.23 29.92
C ILE A 4 -17.39 -3.58 30.56
N VAL A 5 -17.69 -4.71 29.91
CA VAL A 5 -17.30 -6.06 30.36
C VAL A 5 -16.06 -6.57 29.63
N GLY A 6 -15.45 -5.74 28.78
CA GLY A 6 -14.22 -6.05 28.05
C GLY A 6 -14.41 -6.82 26.75
N ALA A 7 -15.65 -7.03 26.29
CA ALA A 7 -15.95 -7.67 25.01
C ALA A 7 -15.55 -6.76 23.84
N ARG A 8 -15.04 -7.35 22.76
CA ARG A 8 -14.55 -6.61 21.58
C ARG A 8 -15.75 -6.12 20.76
N LEU A 9 -15.95 -4.81 20.72
CA LEU A 9 -17.05 -4.17 19.99
C LEU A 9 -16.69 -3.86 18.53
N ALA A 10 -15.49 -3.33 18.31
CA ALA A 10 -15.00 -2.96 16.99
C ALA A 10 -13.46 -2.88 16.96
N VAL A 11 -12.90 -3.01 15.77
CA VAL A 11 -11.47 -3.16 15.48
C VAL A 11 -11.08 -2.23 14.37
N GLN A 12 -10.31 -1.20 14.68
CA GLN A 12 -9.69 -0.40 13.64
C GLN A 12 -8.19 -0.71 13.59
N PRO A 13 -7.64 -1.27 12.49
CA PRO A 13 -6.21 -1.33 12.31
C PRO A 13 -5.64 0.08 12.16
N VAL A 14 -4.55 0.32 12.90
CA VAL A 14 -3.81 1.57 12.86
C VAL A 14 -2.31 1.27 12.81
N PHE A 15 -1.55 2.17 12.22
CA PHE A 15 -0.09 2.08 12.19
C PHE A 15 0.53 3.47 12.36
N LEU A 16 1.78 3.48 12.86
CA LEU A 16 2.53 4.70 13.10
C LEU A 16 3.54 4.91 11.97
N VAL A 17 3.56 6.12 11.42
CA VAL A 17 4.50 6.50 10.37
C VAL A 17 5.22 7.78 10.80
N LYS A 18 6.51 7.88 10.46
CA LYS A 18 7.24 9.14 10.53
C LYS A 18 7.44 9.64 9.11
N GLN A 19 6.79 10.75 8.77
CA GLN A 19 6.87 11.35 7.45
C GLN A 19 7.73 12.60 7.48
N ASP A 20 8.52 12.80 6.43
CA ASP A 20 9.22 14.05 6.21
C ASP A 20 8.27 15.04 5.55
N ILE A 21 8.06 16.20 6.16
CA ILE A 21 7.16 17.22 5.59
C ILE A 21 7.68 17.71 4.23
N LEU A 22 8.98 17.54 3.95
CA LEU A 22 9.55 17.91 2.67
C LEU A 22 9.34 16.85 1.58
N ASP A 23 9.01 15.61 1.92
CA ASP A 23 8.81 14.57 0.91
C ASP A 23 7.66 14.95 -0.03
N GLY A 24 7.95 14.97 -1.33
CA GLY A 24 6.99 15.42 -2.37
C GLY A 24 7.03 16.92 -2.70
N LEU A 25 7.83 17.74 -1.99
CA LEU A 25 8.01 19.15 -2.33
C LEU A 25 9.01 19.36 -3.48
N PRO A 26 8.96 20.51 -4.18
CA PRO A 26 9.92 20.81 -5.26
C PRO A 26 11.37 20.89 -4.75
N ALA A 27 12.33 20.48 -5.60
CA ALA A 27 13.76 20.46 -5.26
C ALA A 27 14.32 21.79 -4.73
N ARG A 28 13.74 22.93 -5.13
CA ARG A 28 14.12 24.27 -4.63
C ARG A 28 13.87 24.43 -3.13
N VAL A 29 12.79 23.86 -2.61
CA VAL A 29 12.45 23.90 -1.18
C VAL A 29 13.42 23.02 -0.40
N HIS A 30 13.75 21.84 -0.93
CA HIS A 30 14.77 20.98 -0.33
C HIS A 30 16.13 21.67 -0.26
N ALA A 31 16.55 22.38 -1.31
CA ALA A 31 17.83 23.09 -1.34
C ALA A 31 17.90 24.22 -0.30
N LEU A 32 16.82 24.99 -0.14
CA LEU A 32 16.73 26.08 0.84
C LEU A 32 16.81 25.57 2.28
N LEU A 33 16.28 24.37 2.54
CA LEU A 33 16.24 23.75 3.87
C LEU A 33 17.37 22.75 4.13
N ALA A 34 18.30 22.57 3.18
CA ALA A 34 19.38 21.59 3.29
C ALA A 34 20.37 21.94 4.42
N TRP A 35 20.72 23.22 4.56
CA TRP A 35 21.68 23.68 5.56
C TRP A 35 21.16 23.50 7.02
N PRO A 36 19.94 23.94 7.37
CA PRO A 36 19.36 23.64 8.69
C PRO A 36 19.27 22.15 9.02
N ARG A 37 18.98 21.30 8.02
CA ARG A 37 18.88 19.84 8.23
C ARG A 37 20.19 19.17 8.58
N ARG A 38 21.34 19.75 8.19
CA ARG A 38 22.65 19.24 8.59
C ARG A 38 22.86 19.32 10.10
N PHE A 39 22.25 20.32 10.74
CA PHE A 39 22.33 20.54 12.19
C PHE A 39 21.17 19.88 12.95
N PHE A 40 19.99 19.77 12.32
CA PHE A 40 18.81 19.13 12.92
C PHE A 40 18.13 18.16 11.96
N PRO A 41 18.65 16.93 11.78
CA PRO A 41 18.16 15.99 10.77
C PRO A 41 16.71 15.52 10.99
N GLY A 42 16.20 15.64 12.22
CA GLY A 42 14.82 15.28 12.60
C GLY A 42 13.81 16.43 12.60
N TRP A 43 14.23 17.68 12.37
CA TRP A 43 13.41 18.89 12.61
C TRP A 43 12.14 19.01 11.77
N LEU A 44 12.02 18.23 10.69
CA LEU A 44 10.87 18.25 9.78
C LEU A 44 10.22 16.87 9.63
N ARG A 45 10.55 15.94 10.54
CA ARG A 45 9.90 14.63 10.59
C ARG A 45 8.74 14.68 11.57
N MET A 46 7.56 14.38 11.06
CA MET A 46 6.32 14.40 11.81
C MET A 46 5.81 12.98 12.02
N GLY A 47 5.48 12.64 13.26
CA GLY A 47 4.80 11.41 13.59
C GLY A 47 3.33 11.48 13.21
N MET A 48 2.83 10.43 12.57
CA MET A 48 1.45 10.28 12.14
C MET A 48 0.87 8.97 12.66
N LEU A 49 -0.32 9.02 13.22
CA LEU A 49 -1.18 7.84 13.41
C LEU A 49 -2.06 7.70 12.19
N VAL A 50 -1.94 6.57 11.49
CA VAL A 50 -2.73 6.29 10.29
C VAL A 50 -3.75 5.20 10.61
N ALA A 51 -5.03 5.49 10.46
CA ALA A 51 -6.10 4.51 10.42
C ALA A 51 -6.43 4.18 8.96
N GLY A 52 -6.53 2.89 8.66
CA GLY A 52 -6.74 2.37 7.30
C GLY A 52 -5.61 1.45 6.84
N CYS A 53 -5.48 1.29 5.53
CA CYS A 53 -4.49 0.40 4.92
C CYS A 53 -3.27 1.18 4.37
N SER A 54 -2.08 0.58 4.44
CA SER A 54 -0.87 1.19 3.86
C SER A 54 -0.92 1.23 2.33
N ALA A 55 -1.44 0.17 1.70
CA ALA A 55 -1.44 -0.03 0.26
C ALA A 55 -2.81 -0.42 -0.33
N GLY A 56 -3.91 0.01 0.30
CA GLY A 56 -5.27 -0.22 -0.19
C GLY A 56 -6.29 0.72 0.43
N ASP A 57 -7.57 0.41 0.21
CA ASP A 57 -8.67 1.19 0.74
C ASP A 57 -8.78 1.03 2.26
N GLY A 58 -9.12 2.13 2.94
CA GLY A 58 -9.53 2.10 4.34
C GLY A 58 -10.92 1.49 4.49
N ALA A 59 -11.09 0.65 5.50
CA ALA A 59 -12.37 0.07 5.87
C ALA A 59 -12.69 0.37 7.33
N LEU A 60 -13.96 0.68 7.60
CA LEU A 60 -14.52 0.68 8.96
C LEU A 60 -15.00 -0.72 9.29
N ASP A 61 -14.60 -1.22 10.45
CA ASP A 61 -15.08 -2.50 10.98
C ASP A 61 -16.55 -2.43 11.42
N CYS A 62 -16.97 -1.28 11.95
CA CYS A 62 -18.36 -1.00 12.27
C CYS A 62 -18.73 0.42 11.81
N LYS A 63 -19.85 0.56 11.11
CA LYS A 63 -20.35 1.84 10.57
C LYS A 63 -21.36 2.53 11.49
N GLU A 64 -21.77 1.89 12.58
CA GLU A 64 -22.73 2.48 13.50
C GLU A 64 -22.16 3.75 14.12
N GLN A 65 -23.01 4.76 14.32
CA GLN A 65 -22.57 6.09 14.73
C GLN A 65 -21.77 6.05 16.03
N TRP A 66 -22.19 5.26 17.03
CA TRP A 66 -21.46 5.11 18.29
C TRP A 66 -20.04 4.53 18.08
N ALA A 67 -19.85 3.65 17.09
CA ALA A 67 -18.57 3.03 16.82
C ALA A 67 -17.61 4.03 16.17
N VAL A 68 -18.14 4.88 15.27
CA VAL A 68 -17.37 5.97 14.68
C VAL A 68 -16.97 6.99 15.74
N GLU A 69 -17.87 7.39 16.63
CA GLU A 69 -17.54 8.32 17.73
C GLU A 69 -16.44 7.74 18.64
N MET A 70 -16.59 6.47 19.06
CA MET A 70 -15.55 5.80 19.83
C MET A 70 -14.22 5.67 19.07
N LEU A 71 -14.25 5.46 17.75
CA LEU A 71 -13.06 5.45 16.94
C LEU A 71 -12.35 6.80 16.98
N ILE A 72 -13.08 7.90 16.84
CA ILE A 72 -12.53 9.27 16.88
C ILE A 72 -11.82 9.52 18.22
N GLU A 73 -12.48 9.18 19.33
CA GLU A 73 -11.91 9.31 20.67
C GLU A 73 -10.67 8.42 20.85
N ALA A 74 -10.76 7.15 20.43
CA ALA A 74 -9.66 6.20 20.54
C ALA A 74 -8.43 6.64 19.74
N LEU A 75 -8.62 7.18 18.53
CA LEU A 75 -7.52 7.73 17.72
C LEU A 75 -6.86 8.92 18.42
N ALA A 76 -7.63 9.83 19.02
CA ALA A 76 -7.08 10.97 19.74
C ALA A 76 -6.26 10.55 20.98
N VAL A 77 -6.77 9.58 21.76
CA VAL A 77 -6.05 9.02 22.91
C VAL A 77 -4.77 8.33 22.46
N PHE A 78 -4.85 7.45 21.46
CA PHE A 78 -3.71 6.68 20.99
C PHE A 78 -2.64 7.57 20.34
N ALA A 79 -3.04 8.63 19.64
CA ALA A 79 -2.11 9.61 19.09
C ALA A 79 -1.32 10.34 20.19
N ARG A 80 -1.99 10.79 21.26
CA ARG A 80 -1.33 11.43 22.41
C ARG A 80 -0.36 10.48 23.11
N GLN A 81 -0.78 9.24 23.35
CA GLN A 81 0.07 8.21 23.98
C GLN A 81 1.28 7.86 23.11
N SER A 82 1.10 7.86 21.79
CA SER A 82 2.17 7.57 20.83
C SER A 82 3.09 8.78 20.53
N GLY A 83 2.80 9.95 21.11
CA GLY A 83 3.56 11.18 20.90
C GLY A 83 3.55 11.67 19.44
N VAL A 84 2.49 11.38 18.69
CA VAL A 84 2.32 11.81 17.30
C VAL A 84 1.43 13.04 17.21
N SER A 85 1.71 13.90 16.24
CA SER A 85 1.05 15.21 16.10
C SER A 85 -0.03 15.24 15.03
N VAL A 86 -0.18 14.18 14.24
CA VAL A 86 -1.17 14.08 13.16
C VAL A 86 -1.89 12.74 13.20
N ILE A 87 -3.20 12.79 12.99
CA ILE A 87 -4.05 11.63 12.79
C ILE A 87 -4.54 11.66 11.35
N LEU A 88 -4.39 10.56 10.63
CA LEU A 88 -4.76 10.41 9.25
C LEU A 88 -5.70 9.22 9.10
N LEU A 89 -6.91 9.45 8.58
CA LEU A 89 -7.75 8.38 8.04
C LEU A 89 -7.44 8.29 6.54
N LYS A 90 -6.67 7.26 6.16
CA LYS A 90 -6.09 7.15 4.81
C LYS A 90 -6.98 6.31 3.91
N ASP A 91 -7.22 6.82 2.70
CA ASP A 91 -7.85 6.13 1.57
C ASP A 91 -9.21 5.48 1.86
N PHE A 92 -10.06 6.11 2.68
CA PHE A 92 -11.43 5.65 2.87
C PHE A 92 -12.29 5.95 1.63
N PRO A 93 -12.96 4.94 1.04
CA PRO A 93 -13.83 5.13 -0.11
C PRO A 93 -14.97 6.10 0.13
N SER A 94 -15.52 6.66 -0.96
CA SER A 94 -16.64 7.61 -0.89
C SER A 94 -17.91 7.06 -0.25
N LEU A 95 -18.05 5.74 -0.15
CA LEU A 95 -19.17 5.09 0.51
C LEU A 95 -19.24 5.40 2.02
N TYR A 96 -18.09 5.71 2.65
CA TYR A 96 -18.02 6.04 4.08
C TYR A 96 -18.22 7.53 4.38
N ARG A 97 -18.62 8.34 3.40
CA ARG A 97 -18.71 9.81 3.56
C ARG A 97 -19.70 10.23 4.65
N ASP A 98 -20.84 9.56 4.72
CA ASP A 98 -21.87 9.86 5.70
C ASP A 98 -21.48 9.33 7.07
N ASP A 99 -20.96 8.09 7.14
CA ASP A 99 -20.46 7.47 8.36
C ASP A 99 -19.37 8.34 9.03
N LEU A 100 -18.41 8.84 8.24
CA LEU A 100 -17.28 9.62 8.72
C LEU A 100 -17.56 11.12 8.83
N LYS A 101 -18.80 11.58 8.64
CA LYS A 101 -19.15 13.01 8.67
C LYS A 101 -18.87 13.65 10.04
N ALA A 102 -19.00 12.87 11.12
CA ALA A 102 -18.74 13.29 12.49
C ALA A 102 -17.31 13.83 12.69
N LEU A 103 -16.33 13.32 11.94
CA LEU A 103 -14.93 13.78 11.98
C LEU A 103 -14.78 15.30 11.82
N ASN A 104 -15.64 15.94 11.02
CA ASN A 104 -15.57 17.39 10.80
C ASN A 104 -15.80 18.19 12.11
N ALA A 105 -16.68 17.70 12.99
CA ALA A 105 -16.93 18.32 14.29
C ALA A 105 -15.73 18.17 15.25
N HIS A 106 -14.85 17.20 14.99
CA HIS A 106 -13.63 16.92 15.77
C HIS A 106 -12.37 17.49 15.11
N GLY A 107 -12.50 18.46 14.20
CA GLY A 107 -11.37 19.19 13.62
C GLY A 107 -10.64 18.46 12.48
N TYR A 108 -11.14 17.30 12.04
CA TYR A 108 -10.60 16.64 10.85
C TYR A 108 -11.08 17.35 9.59
N ARG A 109 -10.25 17.28 8.54
CA ARG A 109 -10.59 17.81 7.22
C ARG A 109 -10.43 16.73 6.16
N ARG A 110 -11.45 16.60 5.33
CA ARG A 110 -11.39 15.71 4.16
C ARG A 110 -10.54 16.33 3.06
N ILE A 111 -9.59 15.54 2.55
CA ILE A 111 -8.73 15.89 1.43
C ILE A 111 -8.91 14.82 0.36
N PRO A 112 -9.08 15.17 -0.93
CA PRO A 112 -9.15 14.17 -2.00
C PRO A 112 -7.81 13.42 -2.09
N SER A 113 -7.87 12.09 -2.09
CA SER A 113 -6.72 11.21 -2.37
C SER A 113 -6.59 10.94 -3.87
N MET A 114 -5.53 10.24 -4.28
CA MET A 114 -5.40 9.75 -5.64
C MET A 114 -6.54 8.78 -5.96
N PRO A 115 -7.07 8.78 -7.20
CA PRO A 115 -8.09 7.82 -7.59
C PRO A 115 -7.53 6.40 -7.50
N GLY A 116 -8.27 5.51 -6.84
CA GLY A 116 -7.99 4.08 -6.88
C GLY A 116 -8.11 3.53 -8.31
N CYS A 117 -7.35 2.49 -8.61
CA CYS A 117 -7.47 1.74 -9.86
C CYS A 117 -8.09 0.38 -9.55
N MET A 118 -9.29 0.13 -10.07
CA MET A 118 -10.00 -1.13 -9.92
C MET A 118 -10.33 -1.69 -11.30
N ILE A 119 -10.16 -3.00 -11.43
CA ILE A 119 -10.59 -3.76 -12.61
C ILE A 119 -11.58 -4.79 -12.13
N ASP A 120 -12.78 -4.71 -12.67
CA ASP A 120 -13.81 -5.71 -12.47
C ASP A 120 -13.58 -6.86 -13.46
N PHE A 121 -13.36 -8.09 -12.96
CA PHE A 121 -13.04 -9.26 -13.78
C PHE A 121 -14.30 -9.91 -14.39
N ASN A 122 -15.23 -9.10 -14.88
CA ASN A 122 -16.46 -9.52 -15.54
C ASN A 122 -16.22 -9.87 -17.02
N PHE A 123 -15.29 -10.79 -17.28
CA PHE A 123 -14.94 -11.29 -18.62
C PHE A 123 -14.86 -12.81 -18.61
N GLN A 124 -15.40 -13.46 -19.63
CA GLN A 124 -15.36 -14.92 -19.77
C GLN A 124 -14.03 -15.41 -20.35
N THR A 125 -13.33 -14.56 -21.11
CA THR A 125 -12.06 -14.91 -21.74
C THR A 125 -11.04 -13.78 -21.65
N PHE A 126 -9.76 -14.12 -21.77
CA PHE A 126 -8.70 -13.13 -21.82
C PHE A 126 -8.83 -12.21 -23.05
N ASP A 127 -9.27 -12.73 -24.19
CA ASP A 127 -9.47 -11.91 -25.41
C ASP A 127 -10.62 -10.90 -25.25
N GLU A 128 -11.68 -11.28 -24.54
CA GLU A 128 -12.73 -10.34 -24.16
C GLU A 128 -12.17 -9.21 -23.30
N TYR A 129 -11.40 -9.52 -22.25
CA TYR A 129 -10.69 -8.52 -21.45
C TYR A 129 -9.81 -7.61 -22.31
N ARG A 130 -9.01 -8.19 -23.22
CA ARG A 130 -8.10 -7.43 -24.09
C ARG A 130 -8.83 -6.46 -25.00
N SER A 131 -9.99 -6.85 -25.54
CA SER A 131 -10.77 -6.01 -26.44
C SER A 131 -11.49 -4.87 -25.69
N LYS A 132 -12.05 -5.15 -24.51
CA LYS A 132 -12.85 -4.21 -23.72
C LYS A 132 -12.00 -3.21 -22.93
N ILE A 133 -10.93 -3.67 -22.29
CA ILE A 133 -10.18 -2.88 -21.30
C ILE A 133 -8.88 -2.31 -21.86
N LEU A 134 -8.13 -3.08 -22.65
CA LEU A 134 -6.80 -2.65 -23.06
C LEU A 134 -6.85 -1.69 -24.25
N GLY A 135 -6.23 -0.52 -24.12
CA GLY A 135 -5.99 0.38 -25.25
C GLY A 135 -5.01 -0.22 -26.29
N ARG A 136 -4.97 0.39 -27.49
CA ARG A 136 -4.12 -0.06 -28.63
C ARG A 136 -2.67 -0.33 -28.23
N ASN A 137 -2.07 0.56 -27.43
CA ASN A 137 -0.69 0.45 -26.98
C ASN A 137 -0.46 -0.78 -26.09
N MET A 138 -1.37 -1.05 -25.16
CA MET A 138 -1.27 -2.23 -24.29
C MET A 138 -1.47 -3.51 -25.09
N ARG A 139 -2.45 -3.57 -25.99
CA ARG A 139 -2.63 -4.72 -26.89
C ARG A 139 -1.37 -5.02 -27.71
N HIS A 140 -0.70 -3.98 -28.21
CA HIS A 140 0.58 -4.13 -28.90
C HIS A 140 1.68 -4.70 -27.99
N LYS A 141 1.80 -4.22 -26.73
CA LYS A 141 2.75 -4.78 -25.76
C LYS A 141 2.49 -6.26 -25.47
N PHE A 142 1.23 -6.66 -25.25
CA PHE A 142 0.88 -8.07 -25.08
C PHE A 142 1.25 -8.92 -26.31
N ASN A 143 1.00 -8.42 -27.52
CA ASN A 143 1.40 -9.12 -28.75
C ASN A 143 2.93 -9.26 -28.87
N LYS A 144 3.70 -8.26 -28.42
CA LYS A 144 5.16 -8.33 -28.38
C LYS A 144 5.61 -9.39 -27.37
N ILE A 145 5.07 -9.36 -26.15
CA ILE A 145 5.41 -10.30 -25.06
C ILE A 145 5.09 -11.74 -25.46
N ALA A 146 3.96 -11.98 -26.15
CA ALA A 146 3.57 -13.31 -26.63
C ALA A 146 4.57 -13.95 -27.62
N ARG A 147 5.49 -13.16 -28.19
CA ARG A 147 6.56 -13.62 -29.10
C ARG A 147 7.92 -13.76 -28.42
N MET A 148 8.04 -13.35 -27.16
CA MET A 148 9.28 -13.44 -26.40
C MET A 148 9.39 -14.82 -25.74
N PRO A 149 10.60 -15.24 -25.33
CA PRO A 149 10.77 -16.45 -24.53
C PRO A 149 9.86 -16.43 -23.29
N PRO A 150 9.28 -17.57 -22.89
CA PRO A 150 8.35 -17.62 -21.78
C PRO A 150 9.03 -17.20 -20.48
N VAL A 151 8.32 -16.40 -19.69
CA VAL A 151 8.69 -16.07 -18.32
C VAL A 151 8.03 -17.10 -17.41
N GLN A 152 8.81 -17.73 -16.54
CA GLN A 152 8.27 -18.65 -15.55
C GLN A 152 7.54 -17.83 -14.47
N MET A 153 6.30 -18.21 -14.16
CA MET A 153 5.50 -17.56 -13.13
C MET A 153 5.02 -18.61 -12.14
N GLU A 154 5.23 -18.34 -10.86
CA GLU A 154 4.72 -19.15 -9.76
C GLU A 154 3.96 -18.26 -8.77
N VAL A 155 2.97 -18.85 -8.11
CA VAL A 155 2.19 -18.19 -7.05
C VAL A 155 2.42 -18.97 -5.77
N VAL A 156 2.92 -18.28 -4.74
CA VAL A 156 3.20 -18.88 -3.43
C VAL A 156 2.59 -18.02 -2.31
N SER A 157 2.33 -18.63 -1.15
CA SER A 157 1.88 -17.90 0.05
C SER A 157 3.02 -17.59 1.02
N ASP A 158 4.10 -18.39 1.02
CA ASP A 158 5.28 -18.18 1.86
C ASP A 158 6.53 -17.99 1.00
N ILE A 159 7.22 -16.87 1.20
CA ILE A 159 8.46 -16.49 0.53
C ILE A 159 9.67 -16.53 1.45
N THR A 160 9.55 -17.06 2.68
CA THR A 160 10.63 -17.12 3.69
C THR A 160 11.99 -17.48 3.05
N PRO A 161 12.10 -18.53 2.21
CA PRO A 161 13.40 -18.96 1.68
C PRO A 161 14.09 -17.92 0.78
N ILE A 162 13.31 -17.00 0.21
CA ILE A 162 13.76 -16.00 -0.78
C ILE A 162 13.45 -14.57 -0.34
N ALA A 163 13.15 -14.34 0.95
CA ALA A 163 12.71 -13.03 1.46
C ALA A 163 13.74 -11.91 1.21
N THR A 164 15.03 -12.24 1.29
CA THR A 164 16.12 -11.30 0.99
C THR A 164 16.13 -10.90 -0.49
N GLU A 165 15.88 -11.83 -1.41
CA GLU A 165 15.80 -11.55 -2.85
C GLU A 165 14.58 -10.67 -3.16
N ILE A 166 13.41 -11.01 -2.60
CA ILE A 166 12.18 -10.21 -2.72
C ILE A 166 12.41 -8.78 -2.21
N HIS A 167 13.01 -8.64 -1.03
CA HIS A 167 13.31 -7.34 -0.46
C HIS A 167 14.31 -6.54 -1.32
N ALA A 168 15.30 -7.19 -1.94
CA ALA A 168 16.21 -6.51 -2.85
C ALA A 168 15.48 -5.91 -4.06
N LEU A 169 14.54 -6.65 -4.66
CA LEU A 169 13.69 -6.14 -5.76
C LEU A 169 12.78 -5.00 -5.29
N TYR A 170 12.20 -5.12 -4.09
CA TYR A 170 11.39 -4.07 -3.49
C TYR A 170 12.19 -2.77 -3.32
N MET A 171 13.42 -2.88 -2.81
CA MET A 171 14.29 -1.72 -2.60
C MET A 171 14.64 -1.01 -3.91
N GLN A 172 14.80 -1.73 -5.03
CA GLN A 172 15.01 -1.11 -6.33
C GLN A 172 13.80 -0.24 -6.75
N THR A 173 12.58 -0.75 -6.59
CA THR A 173 11.35 0.01 -6.87
C THR A 173 11.20 1.20 -5.90
N HIS A 174 11.38 0.96 -4.61
CA HIS A 174 11.25 1.97 -3.56
C HIS A 174 12.24 3.14 -3.76
N GLN A 175 13.50 2.84 -4.09
CA GLN A 175 14.53 3.86 -4.35
C GLN A 175 14.25 4.70 -5.59
N ARG A 176 13.51 4.18 -6.58
CA ARG A 176 13.11 4.93 -7.77
C ARG A 176 11.82 5.75 -7.58
N SER A 177 11.01 5.42 -6.57
CA SER A 177 9.77 6.15 -6.30
C SER A 177 10.05 7.57 -5.81
N LYS A 178 9.31 8.54 -6.36
CA LYS A 178 9.30 9.94 -5.91
C LYS A 178 8.53 10.14 -4.60
N MET A 179 7.56 9.27 -4.33
CA MET A 179 6.70 9.29 -3.15
C MET A 179 6.94 8.01 -2.37
N ARG A 180 7.35 8.12 -1.11
CA ARG A 180 7.70 6.96 -0.26
C ARG A 180 6.92 7.06 1.05
N PHE A 181 5.85 6.28 1.16
CA PHE A 181 5.03 6.30 2.37
C PHE A 181 5.55 5.35 3.45
N GLU A 182 6.10 4.22 3.03
CA GLU A 182 6.63 3.18 3.91
C GLU A 182 7.87 2.53 3.29
N CYS A 183 8.75 2.02 4.15
CA CYS A 183 9.89 1.18 3.77
C CYS A 183 9.73 -0.17 4.46
N LEU A 184 9.27 -1.18 3.72
CA LEU A 184 9.02 -2.52 4.22
C LEU A 184 10.33 -3.28 4.44
N THR A 185 10.31 -4.22 5.39
CA THR A 185 11.46 -5.06 5.73
C THR A 185 11.29 -6.48 5.18
N PRO A 186 12.38 -7.28 5.08
CA PRO A 186 12.25 -8.71 4.77
C PRO A 186 11.30 -9.43 5.74
N GLU A 187 11.30 -9.03 7.00
CA GLU A 187 10.46 -9.62 8.04
C GLU A 187 8.97 -9.35 7.81
N PHE A 188 8.59 -8.18 7.31
CA PHE A 188 7.22 -7.91 6.90
C PHE A 188 6.74 -8.92 5.84
N PHE A 189 7.53 -9.12 4.78
CA PHE A 189 7.16 -10.04 3.69
C PHE A 189 7.06 -11.50 4.17
N THR A 190 7.94 -11.92 5.08
CA THR A 190 7.87 -13.26 5.68
C THR A 190 6.63 -13.40 6.59
N ARG A 191 6.36 -12.40 7.44
CA ARG A 191 5.26 -12.47 8.41
C ARG A 191 3.90 -12.43 7.73
N ILE A 192 3.69 -11.57 6.73
CA ILE A 192 2.39 -11.50 6.05
C ILE A 192 2.00 -12.82 5.38
N GLY A 193 2.97 -13.52 4.79
CA GLY A 193 2.74 -14.85 4.19
C GLY A 193 2.42 -15.93 5.22
N ARG A 194 3.05 -15.88 6.40
CA ARG A 194 2.86 -16.86 7.48
C ARG A 194 1.62 -16.62 8.33
N GLU A 195 1.30 -15.37 8.59
CA GLU A 195 0.18 -14.97 9.45
C GLU A 195 -1.15 -14.93 8.69
N MET A 196 -1.12 -14.80 7.36
CA MET A 196 -2.29 -14.76 6.50
C MET A 196 -2.14 -15.69 5.28
N PRO A 197 -1.81 -16.97 5.44
CA PRO A 197 -1.51 -17.87 4.32
C PRO A 197 -2.71 -18.09 3.39
N GLU A 198 -3.92 -17.96 3.91
CA GLU A 198 -5.17 -18.05 3.15
C GLU A 198 -5.39 -16.83 2.23
N SER A 199 -4.90 -15.64 2.64
CA SER A 199 -5.13 -14.37 1.95
C SER A 199 -3.93 -13.90 1.13
N ALA A 200 -2.71 -14.06 1.63
CA ALA A 200 -1.50 -13.51 1.00
C ALA A 200 -1.04 -14.32 -0.21
N ARG A 201 -0.79 -13.66 -1.33
CA ARG A 201 -0.28 -14.27 -2.57
C ARG A 201 0.90 -13.47 -3.10
N PHE A 202 2.01 -14.16 -3.29
CA PHE A 202 3.20 -13.66 -3.98
C PHE A 202 3.21 -14.23 -5.38
N PHE A 203 3.13 -13.36 -6.38
CA PHE A 203 3.38 -13.70 -7.78
C PHE A 203 4.85 -13.47 -8.05
N LEU A 204 5.56 -14.52 -8.46
CA LEU A 204 6.99 -14.47 -8.71
C LEU A 204 7.25 -14.72 -10.19
N TRP A 205 8.04 -13.85 -10.81
CA TRP A 205 8.43 -14.00 -12.21
C TRP A 205 9.92 -14.27 -12.32
N ARG A 206 10.26 -15.39 -12.96
CA ARG A 206 11.65 -15.81 -13.19
C ARG A 206 11.99 -15.78 -14.68
N VAL A 207 13.17 -15.22 -14.96
CA VAL A 207 13.78 -15.13 -16.28
C VAL A 207 15.12 -15.87 -16.22
N ASP A 208 15.28 -16.91 -17.04
CA ASP A 208 16.46 -17.78 -17.04
C ASP A 208 16.81 -18.30 -15.61
N GLY A 209 15.77 -18.68 -14.85
CA GLY A 209 15.90 -19.16 -13.47
C GLY A 209 16.06 -18.06 -12.39
N ARG A 210 16.37 -16.82 -12.79
CA ARG A 210 16.59 -15.70 -11.86
C ARG A 210 15.28 -14.96 -11.57
N LEU A 211 15.04 -14.63 -10.30
CA LEU A 211 13.89 -13.83 -9.90
C LEU A 211 14.02 -12.40 -10.46
N ALA A 212 13.12 -12.04 -11.37
CA ALA A 212 13.15 -10.77 -12.09
C ALA A 212 12.07 -9.80 -11.63
N ALA A 213 10.96 -10.30 -11.08
CA ALA A 213 9.93 -9.46 -10.50
C ALA A 213 9.13 -10.22 -9.45
N PHE A 214 8.46 -9.47 -8.56
CA PHE A 214 7.44 -10.01 -7.68
C PHE A 214 6.28 -9.02 -7.52
N ALA A 215 5.10 -9.55 -7.20
CA ALA A 215 3.96 -8.76 -6.72
C ALA A 215 3.37 -9.45 -5.49
N LEU A 216 3.07 -8.67 -4.46
CA LEU A 216 2.35 -9.09 -3.27
C LEU A 216 0.90 -8.60 -3.37
N CYS A 217 -0.03 -9.53 -3.32
CA CYS A 217 -1.46 -9.26 -3.25
C CYS A 217 -2.09 -9.87 -2.00
N LEU A 218 -3.13 -9.23 -1.49
CA LEU A 218 -4.08 -9.84 -0.55
C LEU A 218 -5.35 -10.21 -1.30
N VAL A 219 -5.80 -11.46 -1.13
CA VAL A 219 -7.04 -11.97 -1.69
C VAL A 219 -8.05 -12.12 -0.58
N HIS A 220 -9.20 -11.47 -0.72
CA HIS A 220 -10.29 -11.55 0.24
C HIS A 220 -11.63 -11.32 -0.48
N ASP A 221 -12.63 -12.15 -0.18
CA ASP A 221 -14.00 -12.02 -0.67
C ASP A 221 -14.11 -11.75 -2.19
N GLY A 222 -13.45 -12.61 -2.99
CA GLY A 222 -13.41 -12.48 -4.44
C GLY A 222 -12.63 -11.28 -4.99
N THR A 223 -12.04 -10.45 -4.12
CA THR A 223 -11.28 -9.26 -4.48
C THR A 223 -9.79 -9.49 -4.26
N MET A 224 -8.96 -8.96 -5.17
CA MET A 224 -7.50 -8.98 -5.05
C MET A 224 -6.97 -7.55 -4.91
N HIS A 225 -6.35 -7.27 -3.76
CA HIS A 225 -5.71 -6.01 -3.47
C HIS A 225 -4.20 -6.10 -3.75
N HIS A 226 -3.71 -5.32 -4.70
CA HIS A 226 -2.29 -5.25 -5.00
C HIS A 226 -1.59 -4.32 -4.01
N LEU A 227 -0.70 -4.86 -3.17
CA LEU A 227 -0.01 -4.10 -2.14
C LEU A 227 1.34 -3.57 -2.62
N ASN A 228 2.22 -4.46 -3.09
CA ASN A 228 3.62 -4.11 -3.36
C ASN A 228 4.14 -4.84 -4.58
N ILE A 229 5.08 -4.20 -5.28
CA ILE A 229 5.73 -4.74 -6.47
C ILE A 229 7.23 -4.44 -6.47
N GLY A 230 8.02 -5.39 -6.93
CA GLY A 230 9.46 -5.27 -7.09
C GLY A 230 9.90 -5.71 -8.48
N PHE A 231 10.89 -5.02 -9.04
CA PHE A 231 11.45 -5.36 -10.34
C PHE A 231 12.98 -5.37 -10.28
N ASP A 232 13.59 -6.30 -10.99
CA ASP A 232 14.98 -6.20 -11.40
C ASP A 232 15.03 -5.34 -12.66
N TYR A 233 15.38 -4.07 -12.46
CA TYR A 233 15.40 -3.14 -13.58
C TYR A 233 16.54 -3.39 -14.56
N ALA A 234 17.60 -4.11 -14.17
CA ALA A 234 18.64 -4.51 -15.11
C ALA A 234 18.07 -5.51 -16.14
N VAL A 235 17.27 -6.48 -15.67
CA VAL A 235 16.58 -7.44 -16.56
C VAL A 235 15.58 -6.74 -17.49
N SER A 236 14.84 -5.74 -16.99
CA SER A 236 13.92 -4.94 -17.83
C SER A 236 14.66 -4.18 -18.93
N LEU A 237 15.81 -3.57 -18.61
CA LEU A 237 16.62 -2.80 -19.55
C LEU A 237 17.28 -3.71 -20.61
N ASP A 238 17.84 -4.84 -20.21
CA ASP A 238 18.55 -5.77 -21.10
C ASP A 238 17.61 -6.42 -22.13
N ARG A 239 16.37 -6.74 -21.73
CA ARG A 239 15.38 -7.39 -22.61
C ARG A 239 14.44 -6.43 -23.33
N ARG A 240 14.55 -5.11 -23.09
CA ARG A 240 13.60 -4.08 -23.58
C ARG A 240 12.13 -4.47 -23.32
N LEU A 241 11.88 -5.03 -22.13
CA LEU A 241 10.54 -5.36 -21.62
C LEU A 241 9.79 -4.08 -21.24
#